data_AF-K0VPJ8-F1
#
_entry.id   AF-K0VPJ8-F1
#
_cell.length_a   1.000
_cell.length_b   1.000
_cell.length_c   1.000
_cell.angle_alpha   90.00
_cell.angle_beta   90.00
_cell.angle_gamma   90.00
#
_symmetry.space_group_name_H-M   'P 1'
#
loop_
_entity.id
_entity.type
_entity.pdbx_description
1 polymer ?
#
loop_
_entity_poly.entity_id
_entity_poly.type
_entity_poly.pdbx_seq_one_letter_code
_entity_poly.pdbx_strand_id
1 'polypeptide(L)'
;MDDAASEIARLRAALAASEARAASAEADLAQVRAVVTTSEAMIRHLKLEIAKIRREQYGQSSERRARLIEQMELQLEELEADATEDEIAAERVATRITNVSAFERRRPARKPFPEHLPRERLVIDAPSTCTCCGSHRIVKMGEDITETLEIIPRQWKVIQTVREKFTCRDCEKISQPPAPFHATCGDGQDRTCWRRSCSRSSANISH
;
A
#
# COMPACT_ATOMS: atom_id res chain seq x y z
N MET A 1 12.54 37.76 110.84
CA MET A 1 12.94 36.37 110.51
C MET A 1 11.79 35.59 109.88
N ASP A 2 10.55 35.76 110.33
CA ASP A 2 9.38 35.03 109.80
C ASP A 2 9.01 35.37 108.35
N ASP A 3 9.21 36.63 107.92
CA ASP A 3 8.91 37.07 106.55
C ASP A 3 9.77 36.35 105.49
N ALA A 4 11.09 36.23 105.74
CA ALA A 4 12.01 35.52 104.87
C ALA A 4 11.70 34.01 104.77
N ALA A 5 11.28 33.37 105.86
CA ALA A 5 10.86 31.98 105.85
C ALA A 5 9.57 31.78 105.04
N SER A 6 8.63 32.72 105.13
CA SER A 6 7.39 32.71 104.34
C SER A 6 7.66 32.88 102.84
N GLU A 7 8.61 33.74 102.46
CA GLU A 7 8.98 33.98 101.07
C GLU A 7 9.71 32.77 100.47
N ILE A 8 10.61 32.13 101.23
CA ILE A 8 11.24 30.86 100.80
C ILE A 8 10.19 29.77 100.56
N ALA A 9 9.15 29.69 101.40
CA ALA A 9 8.07 28.73 101.21
C ALA A 9 7.26 29.02 99.93
N ARG A 10 6.97 30.30 99.65
CA ARG A 10 6.30 30.72 98.39
C ARG A 10 7.13 30.38 97.16
N LEU A 11 8.44 30.66 97.19
CA LEU A 11 9.33 30.38 96.07
C LEU A 11 9.47 28.87 95.81
N ARG A 12 9.55 28.05 96.87
CA ARG A 12 9.55 26.57 96.73
C ARG A 12 8.24 26.06 96.14
N ALA A 13 7.09 26.59 96.57
CA ALA A 13 5.80 26.23 96.00
C ALA A 13 5.68 26.64 94.52
N ALA A 14 6.18 27.83 94.16
CA ALA A 14 6.22 28.30 92.78
C ALA A 14 7.16 27.45 91.91
N LEU A 15 8.33 27.05 92.44
CA LEU A 15 9.27 26.15 91.78
C LEU A 15 8.61 24.79 91.53
N ALA A 16 8.02 24.18 92.54
CA ALA A 16 7.31 22.90 92.41
C ALA A 16 6.16 22.98 91.39
N ALA A 17 5.40 24.07 91.36
CA ALA A 17 4.36 24.30 90.35
C ALA A 17 4.94 24.50 88.93
N SER A 18 6.13 25.07 88.80
CA SER A 18 6.81 25.20 87.52
C SER A 18 7.35 23.87 87.02
N GLU A 19 7.95 23.07 87.91
CA GLU A 19 8.47 21.73 87.61
C GLU A 19 7.34 20.77 87.24
N ALA A 20 6.20 20.83 87.93
CA ALA A 20 5.02 20.03 87.58
C ALA A 20 4.47 20.38 86.19
N ARG A 21 4.44 21.67 85.82
CA ARG A 21 4.04 22.11 84.47
C ARG A 21 5.06 21.71 83.39
N ALA A 22 6.35 21.75 83.72
CA ALA A 22 7.40 21.29 82.81
C ALA A 22 7.27 19.77 82.56
N ALA A 23 7.08 18.99 83.63
CA ALA A 23 6.89 17.55 83.53
C ALA A 23 5.65 17.16 82.71
N SER A 24 4.52 17.87 82.89
CA SER A 24 3.33 17.61 82.07
C SER A 24 3.55 17.96 80.61
N ALA A 25 4.21 19.09 80.32
CA ALA A 25 4.53 19.49 78.95
C ALA A 25 5.50 18.52 78.26
N GLU A 26 6.49 18.00 79.00
CA GLU A 26 7.41 16.98 78.48
C GLU A 26 6.71 15.66 78.17
N ALA A 27 5.75 15.25 79.01
CA ALA A 27 4.93 14.07 78.77
C ALA A 27 4.06 14.24 77.51
N ASP A 28 3.42 15.40 77.35
CA ASP A 28 2.61 15.72 76.16
C ASP A 28 3.48 15.73 74.89
N LEU A 29 4.67 16.34 74.96
CA LEU A 29 5.63 16.34 73.84
C LEU A 29 6.09 14.93 73.48
N ALA A 30 6.34 14.07 74.46
CA ALA A 30 6.69 12.68 74.22
C ALA A 30 5.55 11.92 73.52
N GLN A 31 4.30 12.13 73.95
CA GLN A 31 3.12 11.52 73.33
C GLN A 31 2.93 11.99 71.89
N VAL A 32 3.03 13.30 71.64
CA VAL A 32 2.92 13.87 70.29
C VAL A 32 4.03 13.33 69.38
N ARG A 33 5.29 13.28 69.86
CA ARG A 33 6.41 12.70 69.10
C ARG A 33 6.16 11.24 68.76
N ALA A 34 5.65 10.44 69.70
CA ALA A 34 5.28 9.06 69.43
C ALA A 34 4.25 8.97 68.29
N VAL A 35 3.17 9.75 68.35
CA VAL A 35 2.14 9.78 67.30
C VAL A 35 2.68 10.23 65.94
N VAL A 36 3.56 11.23 65.92
CA VAL A 36 4.19 11.70 64.68
C VAL A 36 5.03 10.58 64.06
N THR A 37 5.88 9.92 64.85
CA THR A 37 6.74 8.85 64.33
C THR A 37 5.94 7.65 63.80
N THR A 38 4.84 7.27 64.47
CA THR A 38 3.96 6.19 63.99
C THR A 38 3.23 6.60 62.70
N SER A 39 2.77 7.84 62.61
CA SER A 39 2.12 8.37 61.42
C SER A 39 3.08 8.46 60.24
N GLU A 40 4.32 8.91 60.45
CA GLU A 40 5.36 8.95 59.43
C GLU A 40 5.75 7.54 58.94
N ALA A 41 5.77 6.54 59.83
CA ALA A 41 5.99 5.16 59.45
C ALA A 41 4.85 4.64 58.54
N MET A 42 3.59 4.96 58.89
CA MET A 42 2.44 4.61 58.06
C MET A 42 2.46 5.32 56.70
N ILE A 43 2.79 6.60 56.66
CA ILE A 43 2.94 7.37 55.40
C ILE A 43 4.03 6.75 54.53
N ARG A 44 5.17 6.36 55.11
CA ARG A 44 6.25 5.69 54.37
C ARG A 44 5.78 4.35 53.80
N HIS A 45 5.06 3.56 54.59
CA HIS A 45 4.51 2.28 54.15
C HIS A 45 3.53 2.45 52.98
N LEU A 46 2.53 3.32 53.11
CA LEU A 46 1.54 3.58 52.05
C LEU A 46 2.19 4.13 50.77
N LYS A 47 3.18 5.01 50.90
CA LYS A 47 3.94 5.50 49.72
C LYS A 47 4.66 4.36 49.00
N LEU A 48 5.23 3.41 49.74
CA LEU A 48 5.89 2.23 49.18
C LEU A 48 4.90 1.33 48.43
N GLU A 49 3.72 1.08 49.01
CA GLU A 49 2.66 0.30 48.36
C GLU A 49 2.16 0.97 47.08
N ILE A 50 1.90 2.27 47.11
CA ILE A 50 1.51 3.04 45.92
C ILE A 50 2.60 2.95 44.84
N ALA A 51 3.87 3.06 45.22
CA ALA A 51 4.98 2.93 44.26
C ALA A 51 5.04 1.53 43.65
N LYS A 52 4.81 0.47 44.45
CA LYS A 52 4.76 -0.91 43.98
C LYS A 52 3.62 -1.13 42.98
N ILE A 53 2.39 -0.74 43.35
CA ILE A 53 1.21 -0.87 42.49
C ILE A 53 1.39 -0.08 41.18
N ARG A 54 1.98 1.12 41.24
CA ARG A 54 2.28 1.90 40.03
C ARG A 54 3.29 1.20 39.12
N ARG A 55 4.34 0.58 39.67
CA ARG A 55 5.30 -0.21 38.88
C ARG A 55 4.65 -1.44 38.28
N GLU A 56 3.77 -2.13 39.00
CA GLU A 56 3.06 -3.29 38.47
C GLU A 56 2.10 -2.91 37.33
N GLN A 57 1.29 -1.86 37.50
CA GLN A 57 0.33 -1.43 36.48
C GLN A 57 1.00 -0.77 35.26
N TYR A 58 1.95 0.14 35.50
CA TYR A 58 2.53 0.95 34.44
C TYR A 58 3.90 0.47 33.96
N GLY A 59 4.63 -0.36 34.73
CA GLY A 59 5.95 -0.86 34.34
C GLY A 59 5.87 -1.76 33.09
N GLN A 60 4.97 -2.75 33.10
CA GLN A 60 4.71 -3.62 31.96
C GLN A 60 4.27 -2.83 30.71
N SER A 61 3.42 -1.81 30.91
CA SER A 61 2.94 -0.93 29.83
C SER A 61 4.04 -0.02 29.28
N SER A 62 4.90 0.51 30.17
CA SER A 62 6.03 1.37 29.80
C SER A 62 7.07 0.60 29.00
N GLU A 63 7.43 -0.61 29.44
CA GLU A 63 8.37 -1.48 28.72
C GLU A 63 7.80 -1.90 27.35
N ARG A 64 6.51 -2.26 27.29
CA ARG A 64 5.85 -2.59 26.02
C ARG A 64 5.82 -1.39 25.07
N ARG A 65 5.51 -0.19 25.57
CA ARG A 65 5.50 1.04 24.77
C ARG A 65 6.91 1.39 24.27
N ALA A 66 7.93 1.28 25.12
CA ALA A 66 9.31 1.51 24.72
C ALA A 66 9.73 0.58 23.57
N ARG A 67 9.45 -0.74 23.71
CA ARG A 67 9.71 -1.70 22.62
C ARG A 67 8.95 -1.40 21.33
N LEU A 68 7.71 -0.94 21.44
CA LEU A 68 6.92 -0.56 20.26
C LEU A 68 7.48 0.68 19.57
N ILE A 69 7.95 1.66 20.35
CA ILE A 69 8.62 2.85 19.82
C ILE A 69 9.91 2.46 19.10
N GLU A 70 10.77 1.65 19.73
CA GLU A 70 12.00 1.14 19.11
C GLU A 70 11.72 0.41 17.80
N GLN A 71 10.66 -0.42 17.76
CA GLN A 71 10.24 -1.10 16.53
C GLN A 71 9.78 -0.11 15.45
N MET A 72 8.99 0.91 15.82
CA MET A 72 8.52 1.92 14.87
C MET A 72 9.66 2.80 14.36
N GLU A 73 10.62 3.14 15.21
CA GLU A 73 11.82 3.89 14.83
C GLU A 73 12.62 3.13 13.77
N LEU A 74 12.88 1.83 13.97
CA LEU A 74 13.56 1.00 12.98
C LEU A 74 12.80 0.94 11.64
N GLN A 75 11.47 0.81 11.69
CA GLN A 75 10.64 0.81 10.47
C GLN A 75 10.68 2.15 9.73
N LEU A 76 10.75 3.27 10.47
CA LEU A 76 10.89 4.58 9.87
C LEU A 76 12.27 4.74 9.23
N GLU A 77 13.34 4.29 9.88
CA GLU A 77 14.69 4.28 9.32
C GLU A 77 14.78 3.46 8.02
N GLU A 78 14.15 2.28 7.98
CA GLU A 78 14.07 1.45 6.76
C GLU A 78 13.33 2.18 5.63
N LEU A 79 12.18 2.80 5.92
CA LEU A 79 11.42 3.56 4.91
C LEU A 79 12.16 4.81 4.43
N GLU A 80 12.88 5.50 5.31
CA GLU A 80 13.74 6.63 4.92
C GLU A 80 14.87 6.17 4.01
N ALA A 81 15.52 5.04 4.33
CA ALA A 81 16.56 4.46 3.48
C ALA A 81 16.00 4.11 2.09
N ASP A 82 14.88 3.39 2.02
CA ASP A 82 14.20 3.05 0.76
C ASP A 82 13.85 4.30 -0.06
N ALA A 83 13.32 5.34 0.59
CA ALA A 83 13.00 6.61 -0.08
C ALA A 83 14.26 7.29 -0.66
N THR A 84 15.37 7.30 0.08
CA THR A 84 16.63 7.85 -0.43
C THR A 84 17.19 7.03 -1.60
N GLU A 85 17.06 5.69 -1.57
CA GLU A 85 17.46 4.83 -2.68
C GLU A 85 16.62 5.10 -3.94
N ASP A 86 15.30 5.27 -3.78
CA ASP A 86 14.38 5.63 -4.85
C ASP A 86 14.69 7.00 -5.45
N GLU A 87 15.01 8.00 -4.62
CA GLU A 87 15.44 9.33 -5.07
C GLU A 87 16.73 9.25 -5.91
N ILE A 88 17.74 8.51 -5.43
CA ILE A 88 19.00 8.29 -6.16
C ILE A 88 18.72 7.55 -7.47
N ALA A 89 17.85 6.54 -7.47
CA ALA A 89 17.48 5.80 -8.67
C ALA A 89 16.78 6.71 -9.70
N ALA A 90 15.86 7.56 -9.24
CA ALA A 90 15.16 8.54 -10.06
C ALA A 90 16.14 9.57 -10.65
N GLU A 91 17.08 10.09 -9.86
CA GLU A 91 18.10 11.02 -10.33
C GLU A 91 18.99 10.37 -11.41
N ARG A 92 19.44 9.14 -11.20
CA ARG A 92 20.23 8.39 -12.21
C ARG A 92 19.47 8.17 -13.51
N VAL A 93 18.17 7.91 -13.45
CA VAL A 93 17.31 7.80 -14.64
C VAL A 93 17.19 9.16 -15.32
N ALA A 94 16.97 10.24 -14.57
CA ALA A 94 16.91 11.60 -15.11
C ALA A 94 18.21 12.01 -15.80
N THR A 95 19.38 11.77 -15.19
CA THR A 95 20.70 12.05 -15.81
C THR A 95 20.92 11.23 -17.08
N ARG A 96 20.44 9.98 -17.12
CA ARG A 96 20.51 9.16 -18.33
C ARG A 96 19.60 9.71 -19.43
N ILE A 97 18.38 10.11 -19.10
CA ILE A 97 17.43 10.68 -20.09
C ILE A 97 17.97 12.00 -20.67
N THR A 98 18.57 12.86 -19.84
CA THR A 98 19.14 14.14 -20.31
C THR A 98 20.42 13.97 -21.15
N ASN A 99 21.21 12.92 -20.93
CA ASN A 99 22.41 12.61 -21.73
C ASN A 99 22.11 11.85 -23.04
N VAL A 100 20.89 11.37 -23.26
CA VAL A 100 20.53 10.74 -24.53
C VAL A 100 20.12 11.84 -25.51
N SER A 101 20.98 12.12 -26.49
CA SER A 101 20.67 13.00 -27.62
C SER A 101 19.32 12.64 -28.23
N ALA A 102 18.48 13.64 -28.55
CA ALA A 102 17.13 13.46 -29.08
C ALA A 102 17.11 12.48 -30.26
N PHE A 103 16.67 11.24 -29.99
CA PHE A 103 16.44 10.24 -31.02
C PHE A 103 14.98 10.32 -31.45
N GLU A 104 14.73 10.64 -32.72
CA GLU A 104 13.39 10.56 -33.30
C GLU A 104 12.89 9.12 -33.22
N ARG A 105 11.87 8.90 -32.37
CA ARG A 105 11.22 7.59 -32.25
C ARG A 105 10.53 7.24 -33.58
N ARG A 106 11.18 6.40 -34.39
CA ARG A 106 10.54 5.76 -35.54
C ARG A 106 9.43 4.84 -35.05
N ARG A 107 8.20 5.12 -35.49
CA ARG A 107 7.01 4.31 -35.19
C ARG A 107 7.25 2.87 -35.69
N PRO A 108 7.11 1.83 -34.86
CA PRO A 108 7.36 0.46 -35.29
C PRO A 108 6.34 0.04 -36.35
N ALA A 109 6.80 -0.12 -37.59
CA ALA A 109 6.01 -0.70 -38.66
C ALA A 109 6.01 -2.23 -38.53
N ARG A 110 4.83 -2.86 -38.57
CA ARG A 110 4.70 -4.32 -38.55
C ARG A 110 5.27 -4.90 -39.86
N LYS A 111 6.34 -5.70 -39.75
CA LYS A 111 6.92 -6.42 -40.89
C LYS A 111 5.95 -7.50 -41.38
N PRO A 112 5.83 -7.75 -42.70
CA PRO A 112 5.01 -8.83 -43.24
C PRO A 112 5.53 -10.20 -42.79
N PHE A 113 4.66 -11.21 -42.77
CA PHE A 113 5.09 -12.58 -42.47
C PHE A 113 6.03 -13.13 -43.56
N PRO A 114 7.03 -13.96 -43.21
CA PRO A 114 7.94 -14.54 -44.18
C PRO A 114 7.24 -15.36 -45.27
N GLU A 115 7.72 -15.27 -46.51
CA GLU A 115 7.12 -15.92 -47.69
C GLU A 115 7.32 -17.44 -47.75
N HIS A 116 8.30 -17.98 -47.00
CA HIS A 116 8.63 -19.41 -46.99
C HIS A 116 7.68 -20.27 -46.16
N LEU A 117 6.72 -19.68 -45.45
CA LEU A 117 5.74 -20.40 -44.65
C LEU A 117 4.57 -20.88 -45.54
N PRO A 118 4.07 -22.12 -45.36
CA PRO A 118 2.91 -22.61 -46.09
C PRO A 118 1.68 -21.74 -45.78
N ARG A 119 1.00 -21.27 -46.84
CA ARG A 119 -0.19 -20.41 -46.77
C ARG A 119 -1.44 -21.21 -47.12
N GLU A 120 -2.41 -21.21 -46.20
CA GLU A 120 -3.72 -21.83 -46.38
C GLU A 120 -4.77 -20.72 -46.55
N ARG A 121 -5.50 -20.72 -47.67
CA ARG A 121 -6.50 -19.69 -47.99
C ARG A 121 -7.89 -20.15 -47.54
N LEU A 122 -8.42 -19.51 -46.50
CA LEU A 122 -9.78 -19.73 -46.00
C LEU A 122 -10.67 -18.60 -46.53
N VAL A 123 -11.56 -18.91 -47.47
CA VAL A 123 -12.51 -17.94 -48.02
C VAL A 123 -13.79 -17.98 -47.20
N ILE A 124 -14.18 -16.84 -46.64
CA ILE A 124 -15.50 -16.64 -46.02
C ILE A 124 -16.38 -16.02 -47.10
N ASP A 125 -17.21 -16.87 -47.71
CA ASP A 125 -18.10 -16.49 -48.79
C ASP A 125 -19.18 -15.50 -48.33
N ALA A 126 -19.63 -14.68 -49.28
CA ALA A 126 -20.76 -13.79 -49.09
C ALA A 126 -22.08 -14.58 -48.91
N PRO A 127 -23.04 -14.05 -48.12
CA PRO A 127 -24.40 -14.57 -48.16
C PRO A 127 -25.00 -14.37 -49.56
N SER A 128 -25.79 -15.34 -50.03
CA SER A 128 -26.44 -15.32 -51.35
C SER A 128 -27.62 -14.32 -51.47
N THR A 129 -27.92 -13.60 -50.38
CA THR A 129 -29.00 -12.60 -50.27
C THR A 129 -28.50 -11.36 -49.54
N CYS A 130 -28.96 -10.18 -49.94
CA CYS A 130 -28.64 -8.98 -49.16
C CYS A 130 -29.32 -9.06 -47.80
N THR A 131 -28.55 -8.86 -46.73
CA THR A 131 -29.06 -8.72 -45.35
C THR A 131 -29.97 -7.50 -45.15
N CYS A 132 -30.05 -6.62 -46.15
CA CYS A 132 -30.74 -5.34 -46.12
C CYS A 132 -32.11 -5.34 -46.81
N CYS A 133 -32.21 -5.93 -48.00
CA CYS A 133 -33.38 -5.88 -48.88
C CYS A 133 -33.79 -7.27 -49.39
N GLY A 134 -33.06 -8.33 -49.03
CA GLY A 134 -33.35 -9.70 -49.46
C GLY A 134 -33.07 -9.99 -50.93
N SER A 135 -32.57 -9.04 -51.72
CA SER A 135 -32.34 -9.26 -53.14
C SER A 135 -31.11 -10.14 -53.41
N HIS A 136 -31.16 -10.89 -54.51
CA HIS A 136 -30.10 -11.79 -54.97
C HIS A 136 -29.07 -11.09 -55.88
N ARG A 137 -29.24 -9.79 -56.16
CA ARG A 137 -28.39 -9.02 -57.10
C ARG A 137 -27.16 -8.46 -56.40
N ILE A 138 -26.35 -9.36 -55.84
CA ILE A 138 -25.12 -9.03 -55.13
C ILE A 138 -23.92 -9.22 -56.06
N VAL A 139 -23.02 -8.24 -56.08
CA VAL A 139 -21.78 -8.28 -56.88
C VAL A 139 -20.57 -8.17 -55.94
N LYS A 140 -19.55 -9.00 -56.20
CA LYS A 140 -18.26 -8.97 -55.49
C LYS A 140 -17.50 -7.70 -55.87
N MET A 141 -17.12 -6.91 -54.86
CA MET A 141 -16.44 -5.62 -55.04
C MET A 141 -14.95 -5.68 -54.65
N GLY A 142 -14.58 -6.50 -53.65
CA GLY A 142 -13.19 -6.63 -53.21
C GLY A 142 -13.00 -7.71 -52.15
N GLU A 143 -11.77 -7.91 -51.69
CA GLU A 143 -11.41 -8.88 -50.67
C GLU A 143 -10.58 -8.20 -49.57
N ASP A 144 -10.94 -8.41 -48.30
CA ASP A 144 -10.06 -8.10 -47.17
C ASP A 144 -9.35 -9.36 -46.72
N ILE A 145 -8.01 -9.32 -46.72
CA ILE A 145 -7.18 -10.47 -46.33
C ILE A 145 -6.68 -10.23 -44.91
N THR A 146 -6.95 -11.19 -44.04
CA THR A 146 -6.40 -11.23 -42.68
C THR A 146 -5.44 -12.40 -42.53
N GLU A 147 -4.18 -12.11 -42.22
CA GLU A 147 -3.16 -13.14 -42.01
C GLU A 147 -3.04 -13.48 -40.52
N THR A 148 -3.12 -14.77 -40.19
CA THR A 148 -2.94 -15.29 -38.82
C THR A 148 -1.94 -16.44 -38.82
N LEU A 149 -0.94 -16.40 -37.95
CA LEU A 149 0.02 -17.49 -37.76
C LEU A 149 -0.56 -18.55 -36.83
N GLU A 150 -0.68 -19.79 -37.29
CA GLU A 150 -1.08 -20.95 -36.48
C GLU A 150 0.11 -21.88 -36.23
N ILE A 151 0.21 -22.36 -34.99
CA ILE A 151 1.25 -23.29 -34.55
C ILE A 151 0.66 -24.70 -34.56
N ILE A 152 1.13 -25.55 -35.46
CA ILE A 152 0.91 -26.99 -35.42
C ILE A 152 2.16 -27.61 -34.77
N PRO A 153 2.06 -28.64 -33.92
CA PRO A 153 3.25 -29.31 -33.41
C PRO A 153 4.20 -29.68 -34.56
N ARG A 154 5.43 -29.14 -34.53
CA ARG A 154 6.53 -29.29 -35.53
C ARG A 154 6.45 -28.42 -36.80
N GLN A 155 5.38 -27.64 -37.05
CA GLN A 155 5.26 -26.79 -38.25
C GLN A 155 4.49 -25.49 -37.99
N TRP A 156 4.85 -24.42 -38.70
CA TRP A 156 4.12 -23.16 -38.68
C TRP A 156 3.38 -22.98 -40.00
N LYS A 157 2.12 -22.56 -39.93
CA LYS A 157 1.34 -22.22 -41.13
C LYS A 157 0.70 -20.85 -40.98
N VAL A 158 0.57 -20.16 -42.10
CA VAL A 158 -0.13 -18.87 -42.16
C VAL A 158 -1.51 -19.11 -42.74
N ILE A 159 -2.55 -18.85 -41.97
CA ILE A 159 -3.93 -18.86 -42.45
C ILE A 159 -4.25 -17.47 -42.99
N GLN A 160 -4.55 -17.39 -44.28
CA GLN A 160 -5.08 -16.20 -44.93
C GLN A 160 -6.60 -16.30 -44.95
N THR A 161 -7.25 -15.63 -44.00
CA THR A 161 -8.71 -15.53 -43.96
C THR A 161 -9.15 -14.38 -44.86
N VAL A 162 -9.80 -14.73 -45.97
CA VAL A 162 -10.31 -13.81 -46.99
C VAL A 162 -11.77 -13.50 -46.71
N ARG A 163 -12.08 -12.23 -46.48
CA ARG A 163 -13.44 -11.73 -46.30
C ARG A 163 -13.85 -10.97 -47.55
N GLU A 164 -14.74 -11.55 -48.33
CA GLU A 164 -15.24 -10.89 -49.53
C GLU A 164 -16.13 -9.69 -49.16
N LYS A 165 -15.93 -8.56 -49.84
CA LYS A 165 -16.81 -7.39 -49.80
C LYS A 165 -17.76 -7.46 -50.97
N PHE A 166 -19.03 -7.22 -50.67
CA PHE A 166 -20.10 -7.27 -51.66
C PHE A 166 -20.92 -5.99 -51.64
N THR A 167 -21.40 -5.61 -52.82
CA THR A 167 -22.35 -4.52 -53.01
C THR A 167 -23.64 -5.05 -53.61
N CYS A 168 -24.77 -4.60 -53.08
CA CYS A 168 -26.08 -4.90 -53.66
C CYS A 168 -26.43 -3.82 -54.70
N ARG A 169 -26.88 -4.22 -55.89
CA ARG A 169 -27.25 -3.25 -56.95
C ARG A 169 -28.54 -2.49 -56.69
N ASP A 170 -29.41 -2.98 -55.81
CA ASP A 170 -30.72 -2.39 -55.58
C ASP A 170 -30.72 -1.34 -54.45
N CYS A 171 -29.74 -1.41 -53.55
CA CYS A 171 -29.63 -0.48 -52.41
C CYS A 171 -28.24 0.14 -52.26
N GLU A 172 -27.30 -0.19 -53.16
CA GLU A 172 -25.92 0.29 -53.22
C GLU A 172 -25.11 0.12 -51.93
N LYS A 173 -25.61 -0.69 -51.00
CA LYS A 173 -25.01 -0.87 -49.67
C LYS A 173 -23.90 -1.91 -49.72
N ILE A 174 -22.73 -1.52 -49.24
CA ILE A 174 -21.58 -2.40 -49.07
C ILE A 174 -21.77 -3.21 -47.78
N SER A 175 -21.69 -4.53 -47.88
CA SER A 175 -21.74 -5.45 -46.75
C SER A 175 -20.54 -6.38 -46.75
N GLN A 176 -20.14 -6.81 -45.56
CA GLN A 176 -18.98 -7.66 -45.33
C GLN A 176 -19.31 -8.67 -44.22
N PRO A 177 -18.89 -9.95 -44.32
CA PRO A 177 -19.06 -10.93 -43.26
C PRO A 177 -18.31 -10.45 -42.01
N PRO A 178 -18.79 -10.71 -40.78
CA PRO A 178 -18.13 -10.23 -39.56
C PRO A 178 -16.67 -10.68 -39.48
N ALA A 179 -15.83 -9.86 -38.84
CA ALA A 179 -14.41 -10.19 -38.69
C ALA A 179 -14.25 -11.43 -37.79
N PRO A 180 -13.33 -12.35 -38.12
CA PRO A 180 -13.00 -13.44 -37.23
C PRO A 180 -12.50 -12.89 -35.89
N PHE A 181 -13.00 -13.46 -34.80
CA PHE A 181 -12.61 -13.06 -33.46
C PHE A 181 -11.13 -13.33 -33.25
N HIS A 182 -10.38 -12.29 -32.92
CA HIS A 182 -8.99 -12.41 -32.47
C HIS A 182 -8.91 -11.84 -31.06
N ALA A 183 -8.31 -12.58 -30.15
CA ALA A 183 -8.07 -12.09 -28.81
C ALA A 183 -7.05 -10.94 -28.90
N THR A 184 -7.53 -9.70 -28.75
CA THR A 184 -6.66 -8.57 -28.45
C THR A 184 -6.21 -8.76 -27.01
N CYS A 185 -4.90 -8.95 -26.79
CA CYS A 185 -4.35 -8.84 -25.44
C CYS A 185 -4.65 -7.42 -24.95
N GLY A 186 -5.63 -7.27 -24.06
CA GLY A 186 -5.76 -6.07 -23.26
C GLY A 186 -4.52 -5.94 -22.38
N ASP A 187 -4.15 -4.69 -22.07
CA ASP A 187 -3.03 -4.32 -21.19
C ASP A 187 -3.32 -4.70 -19.73
N GLY A 188 -3.61 -5.99 -19.49
CA GLY A 188 -3.77 -6.61 -18.19
C GLY A 188 -2.56 -7.50 -17.91
N GLN A 189 -1.87 -7.21 -16.81
CA GLN A 189 -0.73 -7.94 -16.29
C GLN A 189 -1.12 -9.38 -15.92
N ASP A 190 -1.18 -10.30 -16.88
CA ASP A 190 -1.24 -11.73 -16.62
C ASP A 190 -0.41 -12.49 -17.65
N ARG A 191 0.71 -13.08 -17.18
CA ARG A 191 1.78 -13.67 -18.00
C ARG A 191 1.50 -15.10 -18.46
N THR A 192 0.24 -15.49 -18.61
CA THR A 192 -0.16 -16.87 -18.97
C THR A 192 -1.24 -16.90 -20.04
N CYS A 193 -1.00 -16.24 -21.17
CA CYS A 193 -1.81 -16.46 -22.38
C CYS A 193 -0.92 -16.53 -23.63
N TRP A 194 -0.28 -17.69 -23.83
CA TRP A 194 0.43 -18.01 -25.07
C TRP A 194 -0.57 -18.35 -26.20
N ARG A 195 -1.19 -17.33 -26.78
CA ARG A 195 -1.69 -17.35 -28.16
C ARG A 195 -1.33 -16.03 -28.82
N ARG A 196 -0.21 -16.01 -29.55
CA ARG A 196 0.16 -14.88 -30.40
C ARG A 196 -0.66 -14.91 -31.68
N SER A 197 -1.93 -14.51 -31.62
CA SER A 197 -2.68 -14.14 -32.83
C SER A 197 -2.32 -12.69 -33.20
N CYS A 198 -1.30 -12.52 -34.04
CA CYS A 198 -1.02 -11.23 -34.65
C CYS A 198 -1.88 -11.11 -35.92
N SER A 199 -3.12 -10.63 -35.78
CA SER A 199 -3.99 -10.37 -36.93
C SER A 199 -3.48 -9.12 -37.66
N ARG A 200 -3.30 -9.23 -38.98
CA ARG A 200 -3.04 -8.10 -39.86
C ARG A 200 -4.14 -8.07 -40.91
N SER A 201 -5.00 -7.05 -40.86
CA SER A 201 -5.97 -6.75 -41.92
C SER A 201 -5.24 -5.96 -43.01
N SER A 202 -5.02 -6.57 -44.16
CA SER A 202 -4.57 -5.88 -45.36
C SER A 202 -5.81 -5.57 -46.19
N ALA A 203 -6.26 -4.32 -46.12
CA ALA A 203 -7.22 -3.79 -47.09
C ALA A 203 -6.43 -3.42 -48.36
N ASN A 204 -6.45 -4.28 -49.36
CA ASN A 204 -6.00 -3.90 -50.69
C ASN A 204 -7.08 -3.03 -51.33
N ILE A 205 -6.85 -1.72 -51.35
CA ILE A 205 -7.57 -0.80 -52.23
C ILE A 205 -6.86 -0.90 -53.58
N SER A 206 -7.39 -1.74 -54.46
CA SER A 206 -7.04 -1.71 -55.88
C SER A 206 -7.75 -0.50 -56.50
N HIS A 207 -6.99 0.35 -57.20
CA HIS A 207 -7.47 1.51 -57.96
C HIS A 207 -8.46 1.12 -59.06
#